data_AF-A0A1V9ZW23-F1
#
_entry.id   AF-A0A1V9ZW23-F1
#
_cell.length_a   1.000
_cell.length_b   1.000
_cell.length_c   1.000
_cell.angle_alpha   90.00
_cell.angle_beta   90.00
_cell.angle_gamma   90.00
#
_symmetry.space_group_name_H-M   'P 1'
#
loop_
_entity.id
_entity.type
_entity.pdbx_description
1 polymer ?
#
loop_
_entity_poly.entity_id
_entity_poly.type
_entity_poly.pdbx_seq_one_letter_code
_entity_poly.pdbx_strand_id
1 'polypeptide(L)'
;MCIILDECLMLLVLSLQAVTVLPSIAVSRETGIAMLSLYLVTAFVSIGFSFLYTLRECCSCVNRLQRHGALVFYVLHLSLIALSIATISTFLTPYLSNTEYRTYCENHGMDDNLSGTSCVKLEGYMVIALMALTLEIGLSAYMLTIGRRIAKKQSIEYNRLQREKSMENDEIPSVKRQHSKVQKADHASVV
;
A
#
# COMPACT_ATOMS: atom_id res chain seq x y z
N MET A 1 -20.70 3.18 16.66
CA MET A 1 -20.76 2.54 15.33
C MET A 1 -19.33 2.16 14.95
N CYS A 2 -19.02 0.87 14.84
CA CYS A 2 -17.64 0.36 14.87
C CYS A 2 -16.84 0.77 13.62
N ILE A 3 -15.88 1.67 13.85
CA ILE A 3 -14.95 2.29 12.89
C ILE A 3 -13.84 1.30 12.41
N ILE A 4 -13.95 0.01 12.76
CA ILE A 4 -12.97 -1.08 12.57
C ILE A 4 -13.18 -1.88 11.25
N LEU A 5 -14.26 -1.61 10.49
CA LEU A 5 -14.63 -2.46 9.35
C LEU A 5 -13.66 -2.34 8.16
N ASP A 6 -13.20 -1.13 7.81
CA ASP A 6 -12.44 -0.91 6.57
C ASP A 6 -11.00 -1.44 6.66
N GLU A 7 -10.34 -1.32 7.81
CA GLU A 7 -8.99 -1.85 8.03
C GLU A 7 -8.98 -3.38 8.04
N CYS A 8 -9.95 -4.01 8.71
CA CYS A 8 -10.10 -5.47 8.70
C CYS A 8 -10.48 -5.99 7.31
N LEU A 9 -11.36 -5.29 6.60
CA LEU A 9 -11.71 -5.61 5.22
C LEU A 9 -10.49 -5.51 4.31
N MET A 10 -9.62 -4.51 4.50
CA MET A 10 -8.37 -4.41 3.75
C MET A 10 -7.47 -5.64 4.00
N LEU A 11 -7.30 -6.07 5.25
CA LEU A 11 -6.49 -7.25 5.57
C LEU A 11 -7.06 -8.52 4.93
N LEU A 12 -8.38 -8.67 4.90
CA LEU A 12 -9.05 -9.78 4.23
C LEU A 12 -8.78 -9.75 2.72
N VAL A 13 -8.96 -8.60 2.08
CA VAL A 13 -8.72 -8.44 0.63
C VAL A 13 -7.25 -8.67 0.29
N LEU A 14 -6.30 -8.17 1.08
CA LEU A 14 -4.88 -8.46 0.93
C LEU A 14 -4.58 -9.96 1.03
N SER A 15 -5.23 -10.67 1.96
CA SER A 15 -5.08 -12.11 2.10
C SER A 15 -5.59 -12.86 0.87
N LEU A 16 -6.70 -12.40 0.27
CA LEU A 16 -7.19 -12.94 -1.00
C LEU A 16 -6.23 -12.63 -2.14
N GLN A 17 -5.67 -11.42 -2.21
CA GLN A 17 -4.67 -11.02 -3.20
C GLN A 17 -3.39 -11.89 -3.12
N ALA A 18 -3.00 -12.28 -1.90
CA ALA A 18 -1.88 -13.19 -1.70
C ALA A 18 -2.11 -14.52 -2.45
N VAL A 19 -3.32 -15.08 -2.33
CA VAL A 19 -3.67 -16.37 -2.92
C VAL A 19 -3.78 -16.27 -4.44
N THR A 20 -4.28 -15.15 -4.98
CA THR A 20 -4.43 -14.94 -6.42
C THR A 20 -3.11 -14.72 -7.15
N VAL A 21 -2.06 -14.28 -6.45
CA VAL A 21 -0.72 -14.09 -7.04
C VAL A 21 0.06 -15.42 -7.15
N LEU A 22 -0.16 -16.39 -6.24
CA LEU A 22 0.62 -17.64 -6.21
C LEU A 22 0.63 -18.45 -7.52
N PRO A 23 -0.49 -18.61 -8.25
CA PRO A 23 -0.50 -19.36 -9.50
C PRO A 23 0.45 -18.78 -10.57
N SER A 24 0.69 -17.46 -10.58
CA SER A 24 1.62 -16.85 -11.54
C SER A 24 3.07 -17.34 -11.35
N ILE A 25 3.45 -17.69 -10.12
CA ILE A 25 4.76 -18.24 -9.73
C ILE A 25 4.92 -19.67 -10.23
N ALA A 26 3.83 -20.45 -10.21
CA ALA A 26 3.84 -21.82 -10.71
C ALA A 26 4.00 -21.89 -12.24
N VAL A 27 3.48 -20.89 -12.96
CA VAL A 27 3.49 -20.85 -14.43
C VAL A 27 4.79 -20.29 -14.99
N SER A 28 5.30 -19.18 -14.45
CA SER A 28 6.57 -18.60 -14.90
C SER A 28 7.33 -18.00 -13.74
N ARG A 29 8.61 -18.38 -13.63
CA ARG A 29 9.50 -17.95 -12.56
C ARG A 29 9.71 -16.43 -12.57
N GLU A 30 10.02 -15.86 -13.73
CA GLU A 30 10.35 -14.44 -13.84
C GLU A 30 9.14 -13.55 -13.54
N THR A 31 8.00 -13.82 -14.20
CA THR A 31 6.77 -13.05 -13.99
C THR A 31 6.22 -13.27 -12.58
N GLY A 32 6.32 -14.49 -12.06
CA GLY A 32 5.89 -14.83 -10.72
C GLY A 32 6.66 -14.09 -9.62
N ILE A 33 7.99 -14.01 -9.74
CA ILE A 33 8.83 -13.25 -8.79
C ILE A 33 8.52 -11.76 -8.87
N ALA A 34 8.32 -11.22 -10.08
CA ALA A 34 7.92 -9.82 -10.26
C ALA A 34 6.57 -9.52 -9.60
N MET A 35 5.56 -10.36 -9.83
CA MET A 35 4.24 -10.23 -9.20
C MET A 35 4.30 -10.36 -7.68
N LEU A 36 5.04 -11.35 -7.16
CA LEU A 36 5.19 -11.56 -5.72
C LEU A 36 5.89 -10.38 -5.04
N SER A 37 6.99 -9.89 -5.61
CA SER A 37 7.74 -8.77 -5.04
C SER A 37 6.89 -7.49 -4.99
N LEU A 38 6.17 -7.19 -6.08
CA LEU A 38 5.26 -6.06 -6.12
C LEU A 38 4.10 -6.23 -5.13
N TYR A 39 3.53 -7.43 -5.01
CA TYR A 39 2.51 -7.73 -4.01
C TYR A 39 3.01 -7.51 -2.59
N LEU A 40 4.21 -8.02 -2.22
CA LEU A 40 4.77 -7.88 -0.87
C LEU A 40 5.00 -6.40 -0.51
N VAL A 41 5.55 -5.61 -1.43
CA VAL A 41 5.72 -4.16 -1.24
C VAL A 41 4.36 -3.48 -1.08
N THR A 42 3.39 -3.84 -1.92
CA THR A 42 2.04 -3.29 -1.87
C THR A 42 1.32 -3.63 -0.56
N ALA A 43 1.45 -4.88 -0.09
CA ALA A 43 0.86 -5.35 1.16
C ALA A 43 1.48 -4.61 2.35
N PHE A 44 2.81 -4.49 2.41
CA PHE A 44 3.49 -3.77 3.47
C PHE A 44 3.05 -2.30 3.55
N VAL A 45 3.00 -1.61 2.40
CA VAL A 45 2.53 -0.22 2.34
C VAL A 45 1.05 -0.11 2.67
N SER A 46 0.21 -1.04 2.24
CA SER A 46 -1.24 -1.05 2.51
C SER A 46 -1.54 -1.24 3.99
N ILE A 47 -0.83 -2.16 4.65
CA ILE A 47 -0.93 -2.38 6.10
C ILE A 47 -0.45 -1.14 6.84
N GLY A 48 0.74 -0.64 6.51
CA GLY A 48 1.27 0.59 7.13
C GLY A 48 0.33 1.77 6.95
N PHE A 49 -0.25 1.93 5.76
CA PHE A 49 -1.23 2.95 5.45
C PHE A 49 -2.50 2.81 6.28
N SER A 50 -3.04 1.60 6.44
CA SER A 50 -4.27 1.39 7.24
C SER A 50 -4.09 1.67 8.72
N PHE A 51 -2.94 1.29 9.29
CA PHE A 51 -2.65 1.43 10.71
C PHE A 51 -1.82 2.68 11.06
N LEU A 52 -1.71 3.63 10.12
CA LEU A 52 -1.01 4.91 10.29
C LEU A 52 -1.41 5.65 11.57
N TYR A 53 -2.69 5.60 11.96
CA TYR A 53 -3.21 6.24 13.17
C TYR A 53 -2.58 5.65 14.44
N THR A 54 -2.48 4.32 14.53
CA THR A 54 -1.88 3.60 15.67
C THR A 54 -0.36 3.82 15.75
N LEU A 55 0.30 3.94 14.60
CA LEU A 55 1.76 4.10 14.53
C LEU A 55 2.23 5.54 14.77
N ARG A 56 1.32 6.52 14.73
CA ARG A 56 1.65 7.94 14.86
C ARG A 56 2.27 8.30 16.20
N GLU A 57 1.90 7.63 17.29
CA GLU A 57 2.46 7.87 18.62
C GLU A 57 3.92 7.39 18.74
N CYS A 58 4.33 6.40 17.93
CA CYS A 58 5.66 5.82 18.00
C CYS A 58 6.75 6.61 17.25
N CYS A 59 6.41 7.43 16.24
CA CYS A 59 7.44 8.12 15.46
C CYS A 59 6.97 9.37 14.71
N SER A 60 7.74 10.46 14.79
CA SER A 60 7.48 11.73 14.09
C SER A 60 7.62 11.65 12.56
N CYS A 61 8.36 10.68 12.02
CA CYS A 61 8.46 10.39 10.59
C CYS A 61 7.12 10.00 9.95
N VAL A 62 6.19 9.45 10.75
CA VAL A 62 4.88 8.96 10.31
C VAL A 62 4.00 10.10 9.76
N ASN A 63 4.26 11.34 10.20
CA ASN A 63 3.53 12.52 9.74
C ASN A 63 3.78 12.86 8.25
N ARG A 64 4.98 12.58 7.73
CA ARG A 64 5.26 12.74 6.28
C ARG A 64 4.61 11.62 5.47
N LEU A 65 4.63 10.40 6.00
CA LEU A 65 3.99 9.24 5.39
C LEU A 65 2.47 9.42 5.33
N GLN A 66 1.87 10.08 6.31
CA GLN A 66 0.44 10.40 6.31
C GLN A 66 0.04 11.34 5.15
N ARG A 67 0.93 12.23 4.70
CA ARG A 67 0.65 13.18 3.61
C ARG A 67 0.74 12.56 2.21
N HIS A 68 1.63 11.58 2.02
CA HIS A 68 1.87 10.94 0.72
C HIS A 68 1.41 9.48 0.64
N GLY A 69 1.04 8.86 1.76
CA GLY A 69 0.73 7.44 1.86
C GLY A 69 -0.44 7.01 0.98
N ALA A 70 -1.46 7.86 0.84
CA ALA A 70 -2.57 7.61 -0.08
C ALA A 70 -2.07 7.55 -1.53
N LEU A 71 -1.22 8.48 -1.97
CA LEU A 71 -0.67 8.48 -3.33
C LEU A 71 0.17 7.23 -3.60
N VAL A 72 1.05 6.87 -2.67
CA VAL A 72 1.88 5.66 -2.79
C VAL A 72 1.00 4.41 -2.86
N PHE A 73 -0.03 4.32 -2.00
CA PHE A 73 -1.02 3.25 -2.04
C PHE A 73 -1.71 3.15 -3.41
N TYR A 74 -2.20 4.27 -3.96
CA TYR A 74 -2.84 4.29 -5.27
C TYR A 74 -1.90 3.83 -6.38
N VAL A 75 -0.67 4.34 -6.41
CA VAL A 75 0.33 3.99 -7.43
C VAL A 75 0.66 2.50 -7.38
N LEU A 76 0.82 1.92 -6.18
CA LEU A 76 1.15 0.51 -6.02
C LEU A 76 0.03 -0.41 -6.50
N HIS A 77 -1.23 -0.13 -6.13
CA HIS A 77 -2.38 -0.91 -6.60
C HIS A 77 -2.63 -0.74 -8.12
N LEU A 78 -2.42 0.46 -8.67
CA LEU A 78 -2.45 0.65 -10.12
C LEU A 78 -1.32 -0.12 -10.84
N SER A 79 -0.14 -0.21 -10.21
CA SER A 79 0.98 -0.99 -10.73
C SER A 79 0.67 -2.49 -10.69
N LEU A 80 0.02 -3.00 -9.64
CA LEU A 80 -0.45 -4.38 -9.57
C LEU A 80 -1.44 -4.69 -10.69
N ILE A 81 -2.40 -3.79 -10.96
CA ILE A 81 -3.34 -3.93 -12.07
C ILE A 81 -2.58 -3.98 -13.41
N ALA A 82 -1.68 -3.03 -13.65
CA ALA A 82 -0.92 -2.95 -14.90
C ALA A 82 -0.06 -4.21 -15.12
N LEU A 83 0.65 -4.67 -14.08
CA LEU A 83 1.48 -5.86 -14.15
C LEU A 83 0.64 -7.14 -14.32
N SER A 84 -0.52 -7.21 -13.68
CA SER A 84 -1.47 -8.32 -13.87
C SER A 84 -1.97 -8.39 -15.31
N ILE A 85 -2.33 -7.25 -15.91
CA ILE A 85 -2.76 -7.17 -17.32
C ILE A 85 -1.62 -7.59 -18.26
N ALA A 86 -0.40 -7.10 -18.02
CA ALA A 86 0.77 -7.48 -18.82
C ALA A 86 1.08 -8.99 -18.71
N THR A 87 0.95 -9.56 -17.51
CA THR A 87 1.15 -10.99 -17.26
C THR A 87 0.06 -11.82 -17.96
N ILE A 88 -1.20 -11.39 -17.87
CA ILE A 88 -2.32 -12.03 -18.59
C ILE A 88 -2.05 -12.00 -20.10
N SER A 89 -1.63 -10.87 -20.66
CA SER A 89 -1.31 -10.77 -22.09
C SER A 89 -0.19 -11.74 -22.49
N THR A 90 0.83 -11.86 -21.64
CA THR A 90 1.94 -12.80 -21.87
C THR A 90 1.44 -14.25 -21.85
N PHE A 91 0.62 -14.61 -20.87
CA PHE A 91 0.04 -15.95 -20.78
C PHE A 91 -0.97 -16.23 -21.90
N LEU A 92 -1.66 -15.24 -22.45
CA LEU A 92 -2.57 -15.45 -23.58
C LEU A 92 -1.85 -15.61 -24.92
N THR A 93 -0.58 -15.21 -25.02
CA THR A 93 0.21 -15.25 -26.28
C THR A 93 0.15 -16.61 -27.00
N PRO A 94 0.43 -17.77 -26.37
CA PRO A 94 0.35 -19.06 -27.05
C PRO A 94 -1.03 -19.38 -27.62
N TYR A 95 -2.11 -18.95 -26.96
CA TYR A 95 -3.49 -19.19 -27.43
C TYR A 95 -3.93 -18.24 -28.55
N LEU A 96 -3.27 -17.08 -28.67
CA LEU A 96 -3.51 -16.12 -29.73
C LEU A 96 -2.58 -16.34 -30.94
N SER A 97 -1.51 -17.10 -30.74
CA SER A 97 -0.59 -17.53 -31.78
C SER A 97 -1.08 -18.83 -32.44
N ASN A 98 -0.79 -19.03 -33.73
CA ASN A 98 -1.05 -20.30 -34.42
C ASN A 98 -0.05 -21.42 -34.04
N THR A 99 0.70 -21.28 -32.93
CA THR A 99 1.70 -22.26 -32.50
C THR A 99 1.16 -23.16 -31.40
N GLU A 100 1.46 -24.46 -31.47
CA GLU A 100 1.09 -25.39 -30.41
C GLU A 100 1.70 -24.98 -29.06
N TYR A 101 0.90 -25.05 -27.98
CA TYR A 101 1.29 -24.63 -26.63
C TYR A 101 2.61 -25.26 -26.16
N ARG A 102 2.80 -26.55 -26.44
CA ARG A 102 4.02 -27.29 -26.06
C ARG A 102 5.27 -26.66 -26.67
N THR A 103 5.23 -26.37 -27.96
CA THR A 103 6.33 -25.74 -28.69
C THR A 103 6.61 -24.34 -28.15
N TYR A 104 5.57 -23.57 -27.81
CA TYR A 104 5.72 -22.27 -27.17
C TYR A 104 6.40 -22.37 -25.79
N CYS A 105 5.94 -23.32 -24.96
CA CYS A 105 6.44 -23.55 -23.61
C CYS A 105 7.93 -23.92 -23.61
N GLU A 106 8.34 -24.86 -24.46
CA GLU A 106 9.75 -25.29 -24.60
C GLU A 106 10.62 -24.13 -25.13
N ASN A 107 10.14 -23.36 -26.12
CA ASN A 107 10.90 -22.25 -26.70
C ASN A 107 11.09 -21.06 -25.76
N HIS A 108 10.23 -20.90 -24.74
CA HIS A 108 10.28 -19.82 -23.77
C HIS A 108 10.76 -20.28 -22.38
N GLY A 109 11.25 -21.52 -22.25
CA GLY A 109 11.79 -22.05 -21.00
C GLY A 109 10.76 -22.11 -19.87
N MET A 110 9.47 -22.24 -20.20
CA MET A 110 8.39 -22.31 -19.19
C MET A 110 8.37 -23.65 -18.44
N ASP A 111 9.06 -24.66 -18.96
CA ASP A 111 9.29 -25.95 -18.31
C ASP A 111 10.31 -25.88 -17.16
N ASP A 112 11.19 -24.86 -17.11
CA ASP A 112 12.03 -24.53 -15.94
C ASP A 112 11.27 -23.66 -14.91
N ASN A 113 10.01 -24.02 -14.65
CA ASN A 113 9.20 -23.34 -13.64
C ASN A 113 9.54 -23.86 -12.22
N LEU A 114 9.23 -23.03 -11.22
CA LEU A 114 9.52 -23.33 -9.81
C LEU A 114 8.74 -24.54 -9.26
N SER A 115 7.69 -24.98 -9.94
CA SER A 115 6.89 -26.14 -9.55
C SER A 115 7.38 -27.46 -10.18
N GLY A 116 8.37 -27.41 -11.08
CA GLY A 116 8.85 -28.58 -11.82
C GLY A 116 7.78 -29.21 -12.71
N THR A 117 6.77 -28.42 -13.12
CA THR A 117 5.61 -28.89 -13.87
C THR A 117 5.95 -28.98 -15.35
N SER A 118 5.67 -30.12 -16.00
CA SER A 118 5.88 -30.27 -17.44
C SER A 118 4.91 -29.43 -18.27
N CYS A 119 5.30 -29.03 -19.48
CA CYS A 119 4.47 -28.22 -20.38
C CYS A 119 3.05 -28.77 -20.57
N VAL A 120 2.86 -30.09 -20.61
CA VAL A 120 1.54 -30.72 -20.76
C VAL A 120 0.59 -30.36 -19.61
N LYS A 121 1.10 -30.32 -18.37
CA LYS A 121 0.30 -29.94 -17.20
C LYS A 121 0.24 -28.43 -17.01
N LEU A 122 1.26 -27.70 -17.50
CA LEU A 122 1.37 -26.25 -17.38
C LEU A 122 0.23 -25.52 -18.08
N GLU A 123 -0.30 -26.08 -19.18
CA GLU A 123 -1.44 -25.52 -19.91
C GLU A 123 -2.68 -25.34 -19.00
N GLY A 124 -3.00 -26.36 -18.19
CA GLY A 124 -4.10 -26.30 -17.22
C GLY A 124 -3.84 -25.30 -16.09
N TYR A 125 -2.60 -25.24 -15.58
CA TYR A 125 -2.22 -24.26 -14.58
C TYR A 125 -2.26 -22.82 -15.12
N MET A 126 -2.06 -22.64 -16.42
CA MET A 126 -2.13 -21.33 -17.04
C MET A 126 -3.55 -20.77 -17.04
N VAL A 127 -4.56 -21.61 -17.26
CA VAL A 127 -5.97 -21.21 -17.11
C VAL A 127 -6.27 -20.77 -15.68
N ILE A 128 -5.81 -21.54 -14.69
CA ILE A 128 -5.97 -21.18 -13.27
C ILE A 128 -5.29 -19.85 -12.97
N ALA A 129 -4.08 -19.63 -13.48
CA ALA A 129 -3.36 -18.38 -13.31
C ALA A 129 -4.04 -17.19 -13.99
N LEU A 130 -4.61 -17.37 -15.18
CA LEU A 130 -5.39 -16.33 -15.86
C LEU A 130 -6.63 -15.93 -15.05
N MET A 131 -7.37 -16.91 -14.51
CA MET A 131 -8.52 -16.65 -13.65
C MET A 131 -8.10 -15.92 -12.37
N ALA A 132 -7.02 -16.37 -11.73
CA ALA A 132 -6.51 -15.79 -10.50
C ALA A 132 -6.02 -14.34 -10.71
N LEU A 133 -5.28 -14.06 -11.79
CA LEU A 133 -4.84 -12.71 -12.15
C LEU A 133 -6.01 -11.79 -12.53
N THR A 134 -7.06 -12.34 -13.14
CA THR A 134 -8.28 -11.56 -13.41
C THR A 134 -8.98 -11.16 -12.12
N LEU A 135 -9.05 -12.09 -11.16
CA LEU A 135 -9.58 -11.80 -9.82
C LEU A 135 -8.69 -10.77 -9.09
N GLU A 136 -7.36 -10.86 -9.23
CA GLU A 136 -6.39 -9.91 -8.68
C GLU A 136 -6.65 -8.47 -9.14
N ILE A 137 -6.96 -8.27 -10.43
CA ILE A 137 -7.32 -6.95 -10.96
C ILE A 137 -8.60 -6.42 -10.28
N GLY A 138 -9.61 -7.27 -10.10
CA GLY A 138 -10.85 -6.93 -9.41
C GLY A 138 -10.61 -6.57 -7.93
N LEU A 139 -9.80 -7.37 -7.23
CA LEU A 139 -9.43 -7.11 -5.83
C LEU A 139 -8.61 -5.83 -5.69
N SER A 140 -7.65 -5.57 -6.57
CA SER A 140 -6.88 -4.33 -6.61
C SER A 140 -7.78 -3.12 -6.87
N ALA A 141 -8.72 -3.20 -7.81
CA ALA A 141 -9.71 -2.15 -8.03
C ALA A 141 -10.59 -1.91 -6.78
N TYR A 142 -10.98 -2.97 -6.10
CA TYR A 142 -11.72 -2.88 -4.84
C TYR A 142 -10.88 -2.22 -3.73
N MET A 143 -9.59 -2.56 -3.63
CA MET A 143 -8.65 -1.94 -2.71
C MET A 143 -8.53 -0.44 -2.92
N LEU A 144 -8.58 0.04 -4.17
CA LEU A 144 -8.61 1.49 -4.46
C LEU A 144 -9.82 2.19 -3.84
N THR A 145 -10.98 1.52 -3.82
CA THR A 145 -12.20 2.05 -3.21
C THR A 145 -12.12 2.08 -1.69
N ILE A 146 -11.57 1.03 -1.06
CA ILE A 146 -11.32 0.97 0.39
C ILE A 146 -10.29 2.04 0.79
N GLY A 147 -9.18 2.12 0.06
CA GLY A 147 -8.13 3.13 0.28
C GLY A 147 -8.66 4.55 0.23
N ARG A 148 -9.65 4.84 -0.64
CA ARG A 148 -10.33 6.15 -0.68
C ARG A 148 -11.09 6.46 0.60
N ARG A 149 -11.79 5.47 1.17
CA ARG A 149 -12.54 5.63 2.43
C ARG A 149 -11.59 5.87 3.60
N ILE A 150 -10.51 5.08 3.68
CA ILE A 150 -9.47 5.23 4.72
C ILE A 150 -8.76 6.57 4.58
N ALA A 151 -8.36 7.00 3.38
CA ALA A 151 -7.74 8.29 3.15
C ALA A 151 -8.64 9.46 3.59
N LYS A 152 -9.94 9.37 3.33
CA LYS A 152 -10.92 10.37 3.77
C LYS A 152 -11.05 10.40 5.30
N LYS A 153 -11.10 9.24 5.95
CA LYS A 153 -11.11 9.13 7.41
C LYS A 153 -9.85 9.74 8.03
N GLN A 154 -8.68 9.43 7.47
CA GLN A 154 -7.39 9.95 7.94
C GLN A 154 -7.24 11.46 7.72
N SER A 155 -7.77 12.02 6.64
CA SER A 155 -7.70 13.47 6.39
C SER A 155 -8.61 14.27 7.33
N ILE A 156 -9.80 13.74 7.66
CA ILE A 156 -10.69 14.34 8.65
C ILE A 156 -10.02 14.38 10.03
N GLU A 157 -9.46 13.26 10.48
CA GLU A 157 -8.76 13.17 11.76
C GLU A 157 -7.51 14.06 11.79
N TYR A 158 -6.75 14.11 10.70
CA TYR A 158 -5.60 15.01 10.59
C TYR A 158 -6.00 16.47 10.77
N ASN A 159 -7.06 16.91 10.09
CA ASN A 159 -7.57 18.28 10.19
C ASN A 159 -8.11 18.58 11.59
N ARG A 160 -8.78 17.62 12.25
CA ARG A 160 -9.24 17.78 13.64
C ARG A 160 -8.06 18.03 14.58
N LEU A 161 -7.03 17.18 14.48
CA LEU A 161 -5.82 17.27 15.31
C LEU A 161 -4.99 18.53 15.02
N GLN A 162 -4.96 19.00 13.77
CA GLN A 162 -4.33 20.28 13.46
C GLN A 162 -5.06 21.46 14.12
N ARG A 163 -6.40 21.44 14.16
CA ARG A 163 -7.20 22.46 14.84
C ARG A 163 -7.02 22.41 16.36
N GLU A 164 -7.01 21.21 16.95
CA GLU A 164 -6.73 21.04 18.38
C GLU A 164 -5.36 21.62 18.74
N LYS A 165 -4.31 21.33 17.95
CA LYS A 165 -2.98 21.91 18.14
C LYS A 165 -2.91 23.42 17.93
N SER A 166 -3.67 23.98 16.99
CA SER A 166 -3.66 25.44 16.81
C SER A 166 -4.32 26.14 18.00
N MET A 167 -5.41 25.58 18.53
CA MET A 167 -6.07 26.13 19.73
C MET A 167 -5.20 26.01 20.98
N GLU A 168 -4.50 24.88 21.18
CA GLU A 168 -3.56 24.71 22.29
C GLU A 168 -2.37 25.69 22.22
N ASN A 169 -1.88 25.99 21.01
CA ASN A 169 -0.84 27.00 20.82
C ASN A 169 -1.37 28.44 21.01
N ASP A 170 -2.62 28.70 20.64
CA ASP A 170 -3.27 30.00 20.82
C ASP A 170 -3.71 30.27 22.28
N GLU A 171 -3.89 29.23 23.10
CA GLU A 171 -4.17 29.34 24.55
C GLU A 171 -2.92 29.64 25.39
N ILE A 172 -1.69 29.58 24.84
CA ILE A 172 -0.45 30.00 25.52
C ILE A 172 0.09 31.33 24.97
N PRO A 173 -0.52 32.47 25.36
CA PRO A 173 0.20 33.73 25.46
C PRO A 173 0.00 34.33 26.86
N SER A 174 0.52 33.70 27.93
CA SER A 174 0.45 34.31 29.26
C SER A 174 1.59 34.05 30.24
N VAL A 175 2.71 33.43 29.85
CA VAL A 175 3.88 33.34 30.75
C VAL A 175 5.20 33.54 30.01
N LYS A 176 5.44 34.75 29.47
CA LYS A 176 6.79 35.27 29.18
C LYS A 176 6.76 36.75 28.82
N ARG A 177 6.54 37.62 29.81
CA ARG A 177 7.08 39.01 29.91
C ARG A 177 6.53 39.75 31.14
N GLN A 178 6.72 39.17 32.32
CA GLN A 178 6.78 39.96 33.56
C GLN A 178 8.07 39.60 34.29
N HIS A 179 9.19 40.10 33.77
CA HIS A 179 10.29 40.50 34.66
C HIS A 179 10.40 42.01 34.54
N SER A 180 9.75 42.66 35.51
CA SER A 180 9.90 44.04 35.91
C SER A 180 11.31 44.59 35.67
N LYS A 181 11.42 45.58 34.79
CA LYS A 181 12.41 46.64 34.98
C LYS A 181 11.91 47.54 36.12
N VAL A 182 12.19 47.16 37.36
CA VAL A 182 12.27 48.14 38.45
C VAL A 182 13.73 48.57 38.48
N GLN A 183 14.04 49.65 37.76
CA GLN A 183 15.26 50.41 37.99
C GLN A 183 15.15 51.02 39.40
N LYS A 184 15.85 50.43 40.35
CA LYS A 184 16.25 51.13 41.58
C LYS A 184 17.35 52.09 41.17
N ALA A 185 17.02 53.37 41.04
CA ALA A 185 17.99 54.45 40.91
C ALA A 185 17.99 55.25 42.22
N ASP A 186 19.06 55.03 42.97
CA ASP A 186 19.76 55.91 43.92
C ASP A 186 19.07 57.20 44.39
N HIS A 187 18.64 57.18 45.65
CA HIS A 187 18.76 58.33 46.53
C HIS A 187 19.41 57.89 47.84
N ALA A 188 20.71 58.17 47.96
CA ALA A 188 21.40 58.26 49.24
C ALA A 188 22.49 59.35 49.13
N SER A 189 22.11 60.56 49.51
CA SER A 189 23.02 61.60 49.99
C SER A 189 23.17 61.47 51.51
N VAL A 190 24.28 61.98 52.06
CA VAL A 190 24.63 62.17 53.50
C VAL A 190 25.30 60.91 54.10
N VAL A 191 26.58 60.88 54.51
CA VAL A 191 27.50 61.85 55.16
C VAL A 191 28.89 61.76 54.53
#